data_AF-A0A9E4FD98-F1
#
_entry.id   AF-A0A9E4FD98-F1
#
_cell.length_a   1.000
_cell.length_b   1.000
_cell.length_c   1.000
_cell.angle_alpha   90.00
_cell.angle_beta   90.00
_cell.angle_gamma   90.00
#
_symmetry.space_group_name_H-M   'P 1'
#
loop_
_entity.id
_entity.type
_entity.pdbx_description
1 polymer ?
#
loop_
_entity_poly.entity_id
_entity_poly.type
_entity_poly.pdbx_seq_one_letter_code
_entity_poly.pdbx_strand_id
1 'polypeptide(L)'
;MTRRFLLINTLAFCGGFSIMSLELLGGRILAPWFGSSIYVWGSIITVFMLSLSVGYFIGGRLSLRAPSLAKFGCLFLIAAVILVPIVYLAEPVMVWVFERVEDPRYGSLAASLALFVAPTVVLGTISPYSVRLLVRHKEESGKVAGTLYFVSTLGSALGTLATSFYFVLWFEMDTIVAVLAGTLLVLGAVGVGCRGLDQHA
;
A
#
# COMPACT_ATOMS: atom_id res chain seq x y z
N MET A 1 13.48 11.03 20.88
CA MET A 1 12.52 9.92 20.71
C MET A 1 11.19 10.33 20.09
N THR A 2 10.49 11.36 20.60
CA THR A 2 9.13 11.73 20.14
C THR A 2 9.01 12.01 18.65
N ARG A 3 9.97 12.72 18.03
CA ARG A 3 9.94 13.03 16.59
C ARG A 3 10.02 11.78 15.70
N ARG A 4 10.87 10.81 16.04
CA ARG A 4 11.02 9.55 15.28
C ARG A 4 9.76 8.70 15.39
N PHE A 5 9.20 8.61 16.60
CA PHE A 5 7.95 7.90 16.85
C PHE A 5 6.80 8.50 16.03
N LEU A 6 6.62 9.81 16.08
CA LEU A 6 5.58 10.51 15.31
C LEU A 6 5.73 10.27 13.81
N LEU A 7 6.95 10.41 13.27
CA LEU A 7 7.21 10.22 11.84
C LEU A 7 6.86 8.80 11.38
N ILE A 8 7.28 7.76 12.10
CA ILE A 8 6.98 6.37 11.73
C ILE A 8 5.47 6.09 11.78
N ASN A 9 4.77 6.64 12.78
CA ASN A 9 3.31 6.51 12.85
C ASN A 9 2.61 7.25 11.70
N THR A 10 3.04 8.45 11.33
CA THR A 10 2.53 9.17 10.15
C THR A 10 2.76 8.36 8.87
N LEU A 11 3.95 7.78 8.70
CA LEU A 11 4.25 6.92 7.56
C LEU A 11 3.36 5.67 7.55
N ALA A 12 3.15 5.01 8.69
CA ALA A 12 2.26 3.86 8.81
C ALA A 12 0.79 4.22 8.50
N PHE A 13 0.31 5.38 8.98
CA PHE A 13 -1.01 5.90 8.65
C PHE A 13 -1.18 6.07 7.13
N CYS A 14 -0.25 6.76 6.48
CA CYS A 14 -0.30 6.99 5.04
C CYS A 14 -0.12 5.70 4.23
N GLY A 15 0.66 4.74 4.73
CA GLY A 15 0.77 3.41 4.15
C GLY A 15 -0.59 2.69 4.15
N GLY A 16 -1.26 2.62 5.30
CA GLY A 16 -2.60 2.05 5.42
C GLY A 16 -3.64 2.75 4.54
N PHE A 17 -3.61 4.10 4.52
CA PHE A 17 -4.44 4.92 3.64
C PHE A 17 -4.24 4.56 2.17
N SER A 18 -2.99 4.47 1.71
CA SER A 18 -2.67 4.19 0.31
C SER A 18 -3.05 2.78 -0.12
N ILE A 19 -2.84 1.78 0.75
CA ILE A 19 -3.23 0.38 0.50
C ILE A 19 -4.74 0.29 0.23
N MET A 20 -5.56 0.81 1.14
CA MET A 20 -7.02 0.71 0.99
C MET A 20 -7.57 1.59 -0.13
N SER A 21 -6.96 2.76 -0.35
CA SER A 21 -7.35 3.62 -1.47
C SER A 21 -7.11 2.92 -2.81
N LEU A 22 -5.97 2.24 -2.96
CA LEU A 22 -5.66 1.45 -4.16
C LEU A 22 -6.62 0.26 -4.31
N GLU A 23 -6.96 -0.44 -3.22
CA GLU A 23 -7.88 -1.58 -3.25
C GLU A 23 -9.27 -1.18 -3.77
N LEU A 24 -9.83 -0.09 -3.23
CA LEU A 24 -11.13 0.40 -3.68
C LEU A 24 -11.10 0.94 -5.10
N LEU A 25 -9.99 1.57 -5.50
CA LEU A 25 -9.81 2.03 -6.85
C LEU A 25 -9.70 0.85 -7.83
N GLY A 26 -9.10 -0.27 -7.43
CA GLY A 26 -9.07 -1.49 -8.22
C GLY A 26 -10.47 -1.96 -8.63
N GLY A 27 -11.44 -1.91 -7.72
CA GLY A 27 -12.84 -2.22 -8.03
C GLY A 27 -13.42 -1.32 -9.13
N ARG A 28 -13.04 -0.05 -9.13
CA ARG A 28 -13.45 0.92 -10.15
C ARG A 28 -12.72 0.71 -11.48
N ILE A 29 -11.43 0.40 -11.47
CA ILE A 29 -10.63 0.12 -12.67
C ILE A 29 -11.17 -1.12 -13.40
N LEU A 30 -11.57 -2.16 -12.65
CA LEU A 30 -12.05 -3.42 -13.22
C LEU A 30 -13.53 -3.38 -13.64
N ALA A 31 -14.33 -2.50 -13.04
CA ALA A 31 -15.78 -2.47 -13.24
C ALA A 31 -16.24 -2.29 -14.71
N PRO A 32 -15.62 -1.43 -15.55
CA PRO A 32 -16.01 -1.29 -16.95
C PRO A 32 -15.86 -2.58 -17.78
N TRP A 33 -14.97 -3.49 -17.35
CA TRP A 33 -14.62 -4.70 -18.08
C TRP A 33 -15.37 -5.94 -17.55
N PHE A 34 -15.35 -6.14 -16.23
CA PHE A 34 -15.87 -7.36 -15.59
C PHE A 34 -17.14 -7.11 -14.74
N GLY A 35 -17.60 -5.85 -14.67
CA GLY A 35 -18.73 -5.44 -13.84
C GLY A 35 -18.38 -5.37 -12.34
N SER A 36 -19.41 -5.28 -11.50
CA SER A 36 -19.28 -5.10 -10.04
C SER A 36 -19.81 -6.30 -9.25
N SER A 37 -19.65 -7.51 -9.78
CA SER A 37 -20.15 -8.74 -9.15
C SER A 37 -19.34 -9.14 -7.91
N ILE A 38 -19.88 -10.05 -7.09
CA ILE A 38 -19.16 -10.61 -5.93
C ILE A 38 -17.85 -11.30 -6.32
N TYR A 39 -17.75 -11.81 -7.55
CA TYR A 39 -16.54 -12.45 -8.07
C TYR A 39 -15.39 -11.46 -8.28
N VAL A 40 -15.70 -10.25 -8.75
CA VAL A 40 -14.73 -9.18 -8.98
C VAL A 40 -14.17 -8.68 -7.65
N TRP A 41 -15.05 -8.35 -6.71
CA TRP A 41 -14.65 -7.92 -5.37
C TRP A 41 -13.90 -9.03 -4.62
N GLY A 42 -14.37 -10.28 -4.73
CA GLY A 42 -13.68 -11.44 -4.16
C GLY A 42 -12.26 -11.61 -4.72
N SER A 43 -12.06 -11.37 -6.01
CA SER A 43 -10.75 -11.40 -6.66
C SER A 43 -9.81 -10.32 -6.13
N ILE A 44 -10.29 -9.08 -6.05
CA ILE A 44 -9.51 -7.94 -5.55
C ILE A 44 -9.06 -8.20 -4.11
N ILE A 45 -10.00 -8.52 -3.21
CA ILE A 45 -9.71 -8.78 -1.80
C ILE A 45 -8.71 -9.93 -1.67
N THR A 46 -8.91 -11.03 -2.41
CA THR A 46 -8.00 -12.18 -2.38
C THR A 46 -6.58 -11.78 -2.79
N VAL A 47 -6.43 -11.04 -3.88
CA VAL A 47 -5.12 -10.59 -4.37
C VAL A 47 -4.47 -9.64 -3.37
N PHE A 48 -5.22 -8.69 -2.80
CA PHE A 48 -4.68 -7.76 -1.81
C PHE A 48 -4.24 -8.49 -0.54
N MET A 49 -5.07 -9.37 0.02
CA MET A 49 -4.74 -10.13 1.22
C MET A 49 -3.52 -11.04 1.02
N LEU A 50 -3.42 -11.75 -0.11
CA LEU A 50 -2.26 -12.59 -0.42
C LEU A 50 -0.99 -11.75 -0.61
N SER A 51 -1.10 -10.65 -1.35
CA SER A 51 0.02 -9.73 -1.59
C SER A 51 0.51 -9.09 -0.30
N LEU A 52 -0.40 -8.66 0.57
CA LEU A 52 -0.07 -8.14 1.89
C LEU A 52 0.60 -9.21 2.76
N SER A 53 0.10 -10.45 2.76
CA SER A 53 0.73 -11.56 3.49
C SER A 53 2.19 -11.78 3.06
N VAL A 54 2.45 -11.80 1.74
CA VAL A 54 3.80 -11.89 1.17
C VAL A 54 4.63 -10.66 1.58
N GLY A 55 4.05 -9.46 1.49
CA GLY A 55 4.68 -8.21 1.93
C GLY A 55 5.05 -8.22 3.40
N TYR A 56 4.18 -8.73 4.28
CA TYR A 56 4.44 -8.85 5.71
C TYR A 56 5.62 -9.78 5.99
N PHE A 57 5.68 -10.91 5.29
CA PHE A 57 6.79 -11.85 5.39
C PHE A 57 8.12 -11.26 4.92
N ILE A 58 8.13 -10.61 3.74
CA ILE A 58 9.32 -9.97 3.18
C ILE A 58 9.77 -8.80 4.06
N GLY A 59 8.85 -7.93 4.46
CA GLY A 59 9.13 -6.77 5.31
C GLY A 59 9.66 -7.17 6.68
N GLY A 60 9.10 -8.24 7.27
CA GLY A 60 9.61 -8.85 8.49
C GLY A 60 11.07 -9.27 8.35
N ARG A 61 11.41 -10.01 7.29
CA ARG A 61 12.81 -10.41 7.02
C ARG A 61 13.73 -9.24 6.71
N LEU A 62 13.27 -8.27 5.92
CA LEU A 62 14.06 -7.10 5.55
C LEU A 62 14.41 -6.24 6.76
N SER A 63 13.50 -6.16 7.74
CA SER A 63 13.69 -5.40 8.96
C SER A 63 14.77 -5.97 9.90
N LEU A 64 15.19 -7.22 9.71
CA LEU A 64 16.29 -7.82 10.48
C LEU A 64 17.67 -7.35 10.00
N ARG A 65 17.79 -6.88 8.75
CA ARG A 65 19.07 -6.51 8.12
C ARG A 65 19.43 -5.05 8.34
N ALA A 66 19.81 -4.70 9.57
CA ALA A 66 20.18 -3.34 10.00
C ALA A 66 19.09 -2.30 9.64
N PRO A 67 17.95 -2.32 10.36
CA PRO A 67 16.82 -1.45 10.06
C PRO A 67 17.20 0.02 10.24
N SER A 68 16.79 0.87 9.30
CA SER A 68 17.04 2.32 9.35
C SER A 68 15.86 3.07 8.74
N LEU A 69 15.70 4.33 9.13
CA LEU A 69 14.67 5.21 8.59
C LEU A 69 14.90 5.48 7.10
N ALA A 70 16.16 5.49 6.65
CA ALA A 70 16.51 5.60 5.25
C ALA A 70 15.96 4.44 4.40
N LYS A 71 16.21 3.20 4.84
CA LYS A 71 15.69 2.00 4.15
C LYS A 71 14.16 1.97 4.17
N PHE A 72 13.57 2.41 5.27
CA PHE A 72 12.12 2.56 5.36
C PHE A 72 11.58 3.58 4.35
N GLY A 73 12.18 4.76 4.26
CA GLY A 73 11.84 5.74 3.23
C GLY A 73 12.03 5.21 1.80
N CYS A 74 13.06 4.40 1.55
CA CYS A 74 13.23 3.72 0.26
C CYS A 74 12.07 2.78 -0.08
N LEU A 75 11.44 2.11 0.90
CA LEU A 75 10.26 1.27 0.63
C LEU A 75 9.09 2.09 0.10
N PHE A 76 8.88 3.30 0.64
CA PHE A 76 7.88 4.24 0.12
C PHE A 76 8.23 4.75 -1.28
N LEU A 77 9.50 5.05 -1.55
CA LEU A 77 9.95 5.44 -2.89
C LEU A 77 9.75 4.32 -3.91
N ILE A 78 10.06 3.07 -3.54
CA ILE A 78 9.85 1.89 -4.39
C ILE A 78 8.35 1.70 -4.65
N ALA A 79 7.51 1.82 -3.61
CA ALA A 79 6.06 1.74 -3.77
C ALA A 79 5.52 2.82 -4.71
N ALA A 80 6.00 4.07 -4.57
CA ALA A 80 5.64 5.17 -5.44
C ALA A 80 5.97 4.87 -6.91
N VAL A 81 7.20 4.42 -7.19
CA VAL A 81 7.62 4.08 -8.56
C VAL A 81 6.82 2.92 -9.14
N ILE A 82 6.52 1.89 -8.35
CA ILE A 82 5.75 0.72 -8.82
C ILE A 82 4.27 1.05 -9.07
N LEU A 83 3.73 2.07 -8.41
CA LEU A 83 2.37 2.54 -8.66
C LEU A 83 2.22 3.31 -9.99
N VAL A 84 3.25 4.06 -10.41
CA VAL A 84 3.19 4.89 -11.62
C VAL A 84 2.81 4.09 -12.88
N PRO A 85 3.37 2.89 -13.14
CA PRO A 85 2.97 2.07 -14.28
C PRO A 85 1.47 1.78 -14.36
N ILE A 86 0.75 1.71 -13.24
CA ILE A 86 -0.71 1.43 -13.26
C ILE A 86 -1.47 2.52 -14.02
N VAL A 87 -1.03 3.78 -13.94
CA VAL A 87 -1.65 4.91 -14.66
C VAL A 87 -1.68 4.66 -16.17
N TYR A 88 -0.63 4.05 -16.72
CA TYR A 88 -0.48 3.86 -18.16
C TYR A 88 -0.78 2.43 -18.63
N LEU A 89 -0.61 1.44 -17.75
CA LEU A 89 -0.76 0.02 -18.08
C LEU A 89 -2.11 -0.56 -17.68
N ALA A 90 -2.91 0.11 -16.85
CA ALA A 90 -4.21 -0.41 -16.43
C ALA A 90 -5.10 -0.77 -17.64
N GLU A 91 -5.34 0.18 -18.54
CA GLU A 91 -6.19 -0.05 -19.71
C GLU A 91 -5.62 -1.11 -20.68
N PRO A 92 -4.35 -1.04 -21.14
CA PRO A 92 -3.78 -2.09 -21.98
C PRO A 92 -3.83 -3.49 -21.37
N VAL A 93 -3.58 -3.61 -20.06
CA VAL A 93 -3.66 -4.88 -19.35
C VAL A 93 -5.10 -5.36 -19.27
N MET A 94 -6.07 -4.47 -19.02
CA MET A 94 -7.49 -4.86 -19.01
C MET A 94 -7.96 -5.35 -20.37
N VAL A 95 -7.64 -4.65 -21.46
CA VAL A 95 -7.91 -5.10 -22.83
C VAL A 95 -7.32 -6.49 -23.06
N TRP A 96 -6.04 -6.66 -22.78
CA TRP A 96 -5.32 -7.91 -23.04
C TRP A 96 -5.89 -9.10 -22.27
N VAL A 97 -6.27 -8.89 -21.00
CA VAL A 97 -6.89 -9.92 -20.16
C VAL A 97 -8.32 -10.21 -20.62
N PHE A 98 -9.13 -9.19 -20.88
CA PHE A 98 -10.53 -9.34 -21.25
C PHE A 98 -10.68 -10.10 -22.57
N GLU A 99 -9.86 -9.79 -23.58
CA GLU A 99 -9.83 -10.52 -24.86
C GLU A 99 -9.50 -12.02 -24.74
N ARG A 100 -8.86 -12.44 -23.63
CA ARG A 100 -8.46 -13.83 -23.39
C ARG A 100 -9.38 -14.56 -22.43
N VAL A 101 -9.94 -13.83 -21.47
CA VAL A 101 -10.74 -14.38 -20.38
C VAL A 101 -11.87 -13.40 -20.05
N GLU A 102 -12.97 -13.54 -20.77
CA GLU A 102 -14.17 -12.72 -20.59
C GLU A 102 -14.93 -13.09 -19.30
N ASP A 103 -14.80 -14.32 -18.79
CA ASP A 103 -15.47 -14.76 -17.56
C ASP A 103 -15.02 -13.88 -16.38
N PRO A 104 -15.95 -13.13 -15.74
CA PRO A 104 -15.61 -12.21 -14.67
C PRO A 104 -14.88 -12.85 -13.50
N ARG A 105 -15.04 -14.15 -13.22
CA ARG A 105 -14.37 -14.83 -12.10
C ARG A 105 -12.87 -14.95 -12.32
N TYR A 106 -12.48 -15.36 -13.52
CA TYR A 106 -11.08 -15.63 -13.85
C TYR A 106 -10.40 -14.39 -14.45
N GLY A 107 -11.14 -13.61 -15.24
CA GLY A 107 -10.67 -12.36 -15.84
C GLY A 107 -10.33 -11.32 -14.78
N SER A 108 -11.21 -11.07 -13.82
CA SER A 108 -10.93 -10.10 -12.74
C SER A 108 -9.79 -10.55 -11.84
N LEU A 109 -9.63 -11.86 -11.62
CA LEU A 109 -8.54 -12.42 -10.84
C LEU A 109 -7.20 -12.23 -11.55
N ALA A 110 -7.12 -12.56 -12.84
CA ALA A 110 -5.93 -12.37 -13.65
C ALA A 110 -5.54 -10.89 -13.77
N ALA A 111 -6.52 -10.02 -14.02
CA ALA A 111 -6.37 -8.57 -14.04
C ALA A 111 -5.83 -8.03 -12.71
N SER A 112 -6.43 -8.43 -11.59
CA SER A 112 -6.01 -8.00 -10.25
C SER A 112 -4.59 -8.48 -9.93
N LEU A 113 -4.26 -9.72 -10.29
CA LEU A 113 -2.91 -10.28 -10.10
C LEU A 113 -1.87 -9.47 -10.89
N ALA A 114 -2.16 -9.14 -12.14
CA ALA A 114 -1.25 -8.41 -13.01
C ALA A 114 -0.99 -6.98 -12.52
N LEU A 115 -2.04 -6.28 -12.05
CA LEU A 115 -1.94 -4.86 -11.70
C LEU A 115 -1.52 -4.62 -10.24
N PHE A 116 -2.04 -5.40 -9.29
CA PHE A 116 -1.99 -5.00 -7.88
C PHE A 116 -1.00 -5.81 -7.03
N VAL A 117 -0.47 -6.94 -7.50
CA VAL A 117 0.47 -7.74 -6.69
C VAL A 117 1.74 -6.96 -6.35
N ALA A 118 2.43 -6.43 -7.36
CA ALA A 118 3.69 -5.72 -7.17
C ALA A 118 3.58 -4.53 -6.19
N PRO A 119 2.67 -3.56 -6.37
CA PRO A 119 2.56 -2.42 -5.45
C PRO A 119 2.12 -2.86 -4.05
N THR A 120 1.15 -3.79 -3.95
CA THR A 120 0.60 -4.21 -2.66
C THR A 120 1.59 -5.03 -1.84
N VAL A 121 2.41 -5.87 -2.48
CA VAL A 121 3.51 -6.58 -1.78
C VAL A 121 4.48 -5.57 -1.17
N VAL A 122 4.88 -4.53 -1.91
CA VAL A 122 5.82 -3.52 -1.39
C VAL A 122 5.19 -2.72 -0.26
N LEU A 123 3.95 -2.26 -0.43
CA LEU A 123 3.22 -1.55 0.63
C LEU A 123 3.05 -2.42 1.88
N GLY A 124 2.81 -3.73 1.72
CA GLY A 124 2.73 -4.68 2.83
C GLY A 124 4.00 -4.76 3.67
N THR A 125 5.17 -4.42 3.12
CA THR A 125 6.42 -4.40 3.90
C THR A 125 6.47 -3.32 4.98
N ILE A 126 5.64 -2.27 4.87
CA ILE A 126 5.70 -1.07 5.72
C ILE A 126 5.41 -1.40 7.19
N SER A 127 4.37 -2.19 7.46
CA SER A 127 3.91 -2.49 8.82
C SER A 127 4.96 -3.23 9.68
N PRO A 128 5.48 -4.42 9.27
CA PRO A 128 6.50 -5.12 10.07
C PRO A 128 7.81 -4.33 10.19
N TYR A 129 8.17 -3.56 9.15
CA TYR A 129 9.36 -2.71 9.21
C TYR A 129 9.20 -1.58 10.23
N SER A 130 8.00 -0.98 10.31
CA SER A 130 7.66 0.06 11.29
C SER A 130 7.76 -0.47 12.72
N VAL A 131 7.22 -1.67 12.97
CA VAL A 131 7.30 -2.33 14.29
C VAL A 131 8.76 -2.47 14.70
N ARG A 132 9.61 -2.98 13.80
CA ARG A 132 11.02 -3.20 14.08
C ARG A 132 11.80 -1.90 14.34
N LEU A 133 11.44 -0.79 13.71
CA LEU A 133 12.08 0.51 13.96
C LEU A 133 11.72 1.13 15.32
N LEU A 134 10.55 0.79 15.86
CA LEU A 134 10.02 1.36 17.09
C LEU A 134 10.30 0.51 18.33
N VAL A 135 10.37 -0.81 18.20
CA VAL A 135 10.67 -1.72 19.32
C VAL A 135 12.14 -1.63 19.72
N ARG A 136 12.42 -1.16 20.93
CA ARG A 136 13.77 -1.14 21.53
C ARG A 136 13.96 -2.30 22.49
N HIS A 137 12.94 -2.56 23.32
CA HIS A 137 12.92 -3.61 24.32
C HIS A 137 11.87 -4.67 23.97
N LYS A 138 12.10 -5.93 24.36
CA LYS A 138 11.16 -7.02 24.01
C LYS A 138 9.82 -6.84 24.71
N GLU A 139 9.84 -6.25 25.89
CA GLU A 139 8.71 -6.07 26.81
C GLU A 139 7.68 -5.07 26.28
N GLU A 140 8.09 -4.10 25.46
CA GLU A 140 7.20 -3.09 24.86
C GLU A 140 6.67 -3.49 23.46
N SER A 141 7.11 -4.64 22.92
CA SER A 141 6.80 -5.05 21.55
C SER A 141 5.30 -5.11 21.25
N GLY A 142 4.50 -5.64 22.18
CA GLY A 142 3.05 -5.70 22.06
C GLY A 142 2.39 -4.31 22.03
N LYS A 143 2.85 -3.38 22.88
CA LYS A 143 2.32 -2.00 22.92
C LYS A 143 2.63 -1.25 21.62
N VAL A 144 3.87 -1.35 21.14
CA VAL A 144 4.32 -0.71 19.90
C VAL A 144 3.56 -1.27 18.70
N ALA A 145 3.43 -2.59 18.59
CA ALA A 145 2.68 -3.23 17.52
C ALA A 145 1.19 -2.84 17.55
N GLY A 146 0.58 -2.83 18.74
CA GLY A 146 -0.82 -2.40 18.91
C GLY A 146 -1.05 -0.95 18.49
N THR A 147 -0.17 -0.01 18.88
CA THR A 147 -0.28 1.39 18.43
C THR A 147 -0.11 1.52 16.92
N LEU A 148 0.85 0.82 16.32
CA LEU A 148 1.03 0.83 14.87
C LEU A 148 -0.17 0.27 14.12
N TYR A 149 -0.76 -0.84 14.60
CA TYR A 149 -1.97 -1.39 14.00
C TYR A 149 -3.15 -0.45 14.14
N PHE A 150 -3.32 0.21 15.29
CA PHE A 150 -4.36 1.24 15.46
C PHE A 150 -4.19 2.37 14.44
N VAL A 151 -2.99 2.96 14.35
CA VAL A 151 -2.72 4.10 13.45
C VAL A 151 -2.84 3.69 11.97
N SER A 152 -2.30 2.53 11.59
CA SER A 152 -2.42 2.02 10.23
C SER A 152 -3.87 1.72 9.87
N THR A 153 -4.63 1.11 10.77
CA THR A 153 -6.05 0.78 10.53
C THR A 153 -6.90 2.04 10.44
N LEU A 154 -6.62 3.07 11.24
CA LEU A 154 -7.27 4.37 11.13
C LEU A 154 -6.98 5.02 9.77
N GLY A 155 -5.72 4.96 9.32
CA GLY A 155 -5.34 5.40 7.97
C GLY A 155 -6.07 4.64 6.87
N SER A 156 -6.13 3.31 6.98
CA SER A 156 -6.90 2.44 6.10
C SER A 156 -8.38 2.82 6.04
N ALA A 157 -9.04 2.98 7.18
CA ALA A 157 -10.45 3.38 7.22
C ALA A 157 -10.70 4.74 6.56
N LEU A 158 -9.83 5.72 6.83
CA LEU A 158 -9.92 7.04 6.20
C LEU A 158 -9.60 7.00 4.70
N GLY A 159 -8.68 6.15 4.26
CA GLY A 159 -8.39 5.92 2.84
C GLY A 159 -9.57 5.30 2.09
N THR A 160 -10.21 4.30 2.70
CA THR A 160 -11.44 3.68 2.18
C THR A 160 -12.54 4.72 2.04
N LEU A 161 -12.83 5.51 3.08
CA LEU A 161 -13.88 6.53 3.06
C LEU A 161 -13.54 7.66 2.07
N ALA A 162 -12.32 8.19 2.12
CA ALA A 162 -11.88 9.25 1.20
C ALA A 162 -12.01 8.81 -0.26
N THR A 163 -11.57 7.59 -0.57
CA THR A 163 -11.62 7.08 -1.94
C THR A 163 -13.04 6.82 -2.41
N SER A 164 -13.84 6.10 -1.61
CA SER A 164 -15.20 5.73 -2.00
C SER A 164 -16.17 6.90 -2.05
N PHE A 165 -16.04 7.87 -1.15
CA PHE A 165 -17.04 8.94 -1.00
C PHE A 165 -16.64 10.23 -1.72
N TYR A 166 -15.34 10.49 -1.89
CA TYR A 166 -14.86 11.78 -2.39
C TYR A 166 -13.97 11.64 -3.62
N PHE A 167 -12.89 10.86 -3.56
CA PHE A 167 -11.91 10.86 -4.66
C PHE A 167 -12.50 10.37 -5.97
N VAL A 168 -13.26 9.27 -5.95
CA VAL A 168 -13.88 8.72 -7.16
C VAL A 168 -14.99 9.64 -7.71
N LEU A 169 -15.52 10.57 -6.91
CA LEU A 169 -16.49 11.56 -7.38
C LEU A 169 -15.82 12.80 -7.99
N TRP A 170 -14.65 13.18 -7.48
CA TRP A 170 -13.98 14.44 -7.82
C TRP A 170 -12.87 14.29 -8.86
N PHE A 171 -12.28 13.10 -8.97
CA PHE A 171 -11.09 12.86 -9.77
C PHE A 171 -11.22 11.62 -10.65
N GLU A 172 -10.48 11.64 -11.76
CA GLU A 172 -10.28 10.47 -12.61
C GLU A 172 -9.31 9.48 -11.95
N MET A 173 -9.39 8.20 -12.34
CA MET A 173 -8.68 7.13 -11.62
C MET A 173 -7.16 7.25 -11.74
N ASP A 174 -6.66 7.63 -12.91
CA ASP A 174 -5.26 7.96 -13.18
C ASP A 174 -4.77 9.07 -12.24
N THR A 175 -5.58 10.12 -12.02
CA THR A 175 -5.24 11.22 -11.12
C THR A 175 -5.15 10.73 -9.68
N ILE A 176 -6.07 9.87 -9.23
CA ILE A 176 -6.03 9.30 -7.88
C ILE A 176 -4.77 8.45 -7.68
N VAL A 177 -4.44 7.56 -8.62
CA VAL A 177 -3.20 6.77 -8.56
C VAL A 177 -1.97 7.68 -8.53
N ALA A 178 -1.93 8.70 -9.38
CA ALA A 178 -0.81 9.65 -9.43
C ALA A 178 -0.65 10.42 -8.12
N VAL A 179 -1.74 10.85 -7.48
CA VAL A 179 -1.72 11.51 -6.17
C VAL A 179 -1.23 10.56 -5.07
N LEU A 180 -1.67 9.29 -5.08
CA LEU A 180 -1.17 8.29 -4.13
C LEU A 180 0.33 8.05 -4.33
N ALA A 181 0.78 7.88 -5.57
CA ALA A 181 2.20 7.72 -5.90
C ALA A 181 3.02 8.95 -5.48
N GLY A 182 2.55 10.16 -5.76
CA GLY A 182 3.19 11.41 -5.35
C GLY A 182 3.26 11.55 -3.82
N THR A 183 2.20 11.17 -3.11
CA THR A 183 2.17 11.17 -1.64
C THR A 183 3.24 10.22 -1.08
N LEU A 184 3.31 8.99 -1.59
CA LEU A 184 4.33 8.02 -1.19
C LEU A 184 5.74 8.49 -1.54
N LEU A 185 5.93 9.17 -2.67
CA LEU A 185 7.22 9.72 -3.08
C LEU A 185 7.71 10.78 -2.08
N VAL A 186 6.84 11.73 -1.71
CA VAL A 186 7.15 12.78 -0.73
C VAL A 186 7.47 12.16 0.63
N LEU A 187 6.65 11.23 1.08
CA LEU A 187 6.86 10.53 2.35
C LEU A 187 8.16 9.72 2.38
N GLY A 188 8.49 9.06 1.28
CA GLY A 188 9.74 8.34 1.11
C GLY A 188 10.94 9.28 1.14
N ALA A 189 10.87 10.42 0.46
CA ALA A 189 11.91 11.44 0.48
C ALA A 189 12.12 12.01 1.89
N VAL A 190 11.04 12.28 2.63
CA VAL A 190 11.11 12.71 4.04
C VAL A 190 11.76 11.63 4.91
N GLY A 191 11.36 10.36 4.77
CA GLY A 191 11.96 9.25 5.50
C GLY A 191 13.46 9.10 5.24
N VAL A 192 13.88 9.27 3.98
CA VAL A 192 15.30 9.27 3.58
C VAL A 192 16.06 10.49 4.09
N GLY A 193 15.45 11.69 4.04
CA GLY A 193 16.07 12.94 4.49
C GLY A 193 16.26 13.01 6.00
N CYS A 194 15.38 12.36 6.77
CA CYS A 194 15.45 12.34 8.24
C CYS A 194 16.45 11.31 8.82
N ARG A 195 17.45 10.86 8.04
CA ARG A 195 18.53 9.95 8.47
C ARG A 195 19.20 10.32 9.80
N GLY A 196 19.31 11.62 10.11
CA GLY A 196 19.89 12.10 11.37
C GLY A 196 19.13 11.66 12.62
N LEU A 197 17.86 11.27 12.51
CA LEU A 197 17.08 10.75 13.64
C LEU A 197 17.47 9.32 14.04
N ASP A 198 18.21 8.59 13.19
CA ASP A 198 18.74 7.27 13.54
C ASP A 198 19.97 7.35 14.46
N GLN A 199 20.70 8.49 14.49
CA GLN A 199 21.92 8.67 15.30
C GLN A 199 21.66 8.99 16.79
N HIS A 200 20.42 9.38 17.13
CA HIS A 200 20.00 9.72 18.49
C HIS A 200 19.04 8.70 19.11
N ALA A 201 18.98 7.49 18.53
CA ALA A 201 18.03 6.46 18.91
C ALA A 201 18.70 5.35 19.72
#